data_AF-A0A417QWA7-F1
#
_entry.id   AF-A0A417QWA7-F1
#
_cell.length_a   1.000
_cell.length_b   1.000
_cell.length_c   1.000
_cell.angle_alpha   90.00
_cell.angle_beta   90.00
_cell.angle_gamma   90.00
#
_symmetry.space_group_name_H-M   'P 1'
#
loop_
_entity.id
_entity.type
_entity.pdbx_description
1 polymer ?
#
loop_
_entity_poly.entity_id
_entity_poly.type
_entity_poly.pdbx_seq_one_letter_code
_entity_poly.pdbx_strand_id
1 'polypeptide(L)' 'MSPGTYDLILMDIQMPNMDGYQAAQCIRHLDDKMKAEIPIIAMTANAFAEDRKRAFDAGMNVRFNG' A
#
# COMPACT_ATOMS: atom_id res chain seq x y z
N MET A 1 -20.01 6.72 8.08
CA MET A 1 -19.30 5.50 7.67
C MET A 1 -19.67 4.40 8.64
N SER A 2 -20.00 3.21 8.13
CA SER A 2 -20.30 2.06 8.97
C SER A 2 -19.00 1.54 9.60
N PRO A 3 -19.00 1.14 10.89
CA PRO A 3 -17.83 0.52 11.51
C PRO A 3 -17.30 -0.64 10.64
N GLY A 4 -15.99 -0.69 10.41
CA GLY A 4 -15.34 -1.72 9.59
C GLY A 4 -15.21 -1.40 8.10
N THR A 5 -15.57 -0.19 7.67
CA THR A 5 -15.26 0.32 6.32
C THR A 5 -14.06 1.28 6.42
N TYR A 6 -13.09 1.14 5.52
CA TYR A 6 -11.89 1.97 5.47
C TYR A 6 -11.75 2.58 4.08
N ASP A 7 -11.46 3.88 4.01
CA ASP A 7 -11.29 4.59 2.73
C ASP A 7 -9.83 4.66 2.28
N LEU A 8 -8.88 4.37 3.17
CA LEU A 8 -7.45 4.52 2.93
C LEU A 8 -6.64 3.61 3.86
N ILE A 9 -5.53 3.08 3.34
CA ILE A 9 -4.50 2.39 4.11
C ILE A 9 -3.22 3.23 4.06
N LEU A 10 -2.68 3.57 5.22
CA LEU A 10 -1.33 4.11 5.35
C LEU A 10 -0.40 2.95 5.72
N MET A 11 0.58 2.65 4.87
CA MET A 11 1.40 1.44 4.98
C MET A 11 2.87 1.81 5.14
N ASP A 12 3.50 1.37 6.24
CA ASP A 12 4.95 1.40 6.35
C ASP A 12 5.57 0.33 5.43
N ILE A 13 6.62 0.72 4.69
CA ILE A 13 7.36 -0.22 3.84
C ILE A 13 8.32 -1.08 4.67
N GLN A 14 8.93 -0.51 5.71
CA GLN A 14 9.97 -1.16 6.50
C GLN A 14 9.37 -1.82 7.75
N MET A 15 8.66 -2.92 7.53
CA MET A 15 8.11 -3.74 8.60
C MET A 15 8.98 -4.97 8.90
N PRO A 16 9.00 -5.46 10.16
CA PRO A 16 9.67 -6.71 10.50
C PRO A 16 8.86 -7.90 9.96
N ASN A 17 9.57 -8.94 9.48
CA ASN A 17 9.05 -10.20 8.95
C ASN A 17 8.40 -10.15 7.55
N MET A 18 7.50 -9.20 7.29
CA MET A 18 6.87 -9.00 5.98
C MET A 18 7.00 -7.53 5.59
N ASP A 19 7.54 -7.24 4.42
CA ASP A 19 7.64 -5.85 3.97
C ASP A 19 6.28 -5.29 3.50
N GLY A 20 6.16 -3.97 3.45
CA GLY A 20 4.92 -3.32 3.05
C GLY A 20 4.50 -3.66 1.61
N TYR A 21 5.45 -3.97 0.72
CA TYR A 21 5.15 -4.35 -0.66
C TYR A 21 4.42 -5.69 -0.72
N GLN A 22 4.91 -6.70 0.01
CA GLN A 22 4.27 -7.99 0.13
C GLN A 22 2.87 -7.86 0.75
N ALA A 23 2.72 -7.03 1.78
CA ALA A 23 1.42 -6.77 2.38
C ALA A 23 0.42 -6.14 1.39
N ALA A 24 0.86 -5.17 0.59
CA ALA A 24 0.03 -4.58 -0.46
C ALA A 24 -0.37 -5.61 -1.53
N GLN A 25 0.56 -6.46 -1.96
CA GLN A 25 0.24 -7.55 -2.89
C GLN A 25 -0.82 -8.49 -2.31
N CYS A 26 -0.70 -8.90 -1.05
CA CYS A 26 -1.72 -9.72 -0.39
C CYS A 26 -3.09 -9.04 -0.38
N ILE A 27 -3.15 -7.73 -0.09
CA ILE A 27 -4.40 -6.95 -0.11
C ILE A 27 -5.01 -6.93 -1.52
N ARG A 28 -4.20 -6.78 -2.57
CA ARG A 28 -4.70 -6.80 -3.97
C ARG A 28 -5.22 -8.16 -4.42
N HIS A 29 -4.83 -9.25 -3.75
CA HIS A 29 -5.31 -10.60 -4.03
C HIS A 29 -6.52 -11.03 -3.19
N LEU A 30 -7.10 -10.13 -2.38
CA LEU A 30 -8.32 -10.45 -1.63
C LEU A 30 -9.51 -10.71 -2.58
N ASP A 31 -10.35 -11.69 -2.23
CA ASP A 31 -11.57 -12.01 -2.97
C ASP A 31 -12.59 -10.85 -2.96
N ASP A 32 -12.61 -10.09 -1.86
CA ASP A 32 -13.43 -8.90 -1.71
C ASP A 32 -12.83 -7.73 -2.49
N LYS A 33 -13.38 -7.46 -3.67
CA LYS A 33 -12.94 -6.39 -4.57
C LYS A 33 -12.98 -5.00 -3.93
N MET A 34 -13.98 -4.73 -3.10
CA MET A 34 -14.10 -3.44 -2.42
C MET A 34 -12.92 -3.21 -1.47
N LYS A 35 -12.46 -4.27 -0.78
CA LYS A 35 -11.26 -4.21 0.07
C LYS A 35 -9.97 -4.19 -0.75
N ALA A 36 -9.91 -4.97 -1.82
CA ALA A 36 -8.75 -5.06 -2.70
C ALA A 36 -8.48 -3.76 -3.47
N GLU A 37 -9.46 -2.87 -3.61
CA GLU A 37 -9.33 -1.58 -4.30
C GLU A 37 -9.04 -0.40 -3.36
N ILE A 38 -9.03 -0.62 -2.03
CA ILE A 38 -8.76 0.46 -1.07
C ILE A 38 -7.38 1.08 -1.38
N PRO A 39 -7.28 2.41 -1.55
CA PRO A 39 -6.01 3.03 -1.83
C PRO A 39 -4.98 2.78 -0.72
N ILE A 40 -3.76 2.39 -1.10
CA ILE A 40 -2.65 2.15 -0.16
C ILE A 40 -1.59 3.22 -0.38
N ILE A 41 -1.39 4.10 0.59
CA ILE A 41 -0.34 5.12 0.56
C ILE A 41 0.87 4.59 1.32
N ALA A 42 1.98 4.41 0.61
CA ALA A 42 3.26 4.09 1.23
C ALA A 42 3.75 5.26 2.08
N MET A 43 4.05 4.98 3.34
CA MET A 43 4.78 5.87 4.23
C MET A 43 6.26 5.49 4.16
N THR A 44 7.03 6.27 3.40
CA THR A 44 8.49 6.12 3.36
C THR A 44 9.16 7.44 3.69
N ALA A 45 10.18 7.42 4.54
CA ALA A 45 11.06 8.55 4.78
C ALA A 45 12.05 8.78 3.62
N ASN A 46 12.19 7.79 2.72
CA ASN A 46 13.16 7.78 1.64
C ASN A 46 12.46 7.40 0.33
N ALA A 47 11.93 8.41 -0.36
CA ALA A 47 11.14 8.26 -1.58
C ALA A 47 12.03 8.18 -2.84
N PHE A 48 12.98 7.24 -2.89
CA PHE A 48 13.83 7.09 -4.06
C PHE A 48 13.08 6.54 -5.27
N ALA A 49 13.59 6.82 -6.47
CA ALA A 49 12.97 6.44 -7.74
C ALA A 49 12.69 4.93 -7.86
N GLU A 50 13.56 4.10 -7.29
CA GLU A 50 13.41 2.64 -7.28
C GLU A 50 12.26 2.17 -6.38
N ASP A 51 12.05 2.83 -5.23
CA ASP A 51 10.92 2.53 -4.33
C ASP A 51 9.59 2.82 -4.99
N ARG A 52 9.53 3.83 -5.88
CA ARG A 52 8.31 4.13 -6.65
C ARG A 52 7.88 2.98 -7.54
N LYS A 53 8.85 2.39 -8.26
CA LYS A 53 8.58 1.29 -9.19
C LYS A 53 8.11 0.06 -8.43
N ARG A 54 8.81 -0.30 -7.34
CA ARG A 54 8.44 -1.44 -6.49
C ARG A 54 7.07 -1.26 -5.85
N ALA A 55 6.77 -0.05 -5.35
CA ALA A 55 5.46 0.26 -4.79
C ALA A 55 4.34 0.16 -5.82
N PHE A 56 4.56 0.69 -7.03
CA PHE A 56 3.60 0.59 -8.13
C PHE A 56 3.36 -0.87 -8.55
N ASP A 57 4.43 -1.65 -8.72
CA ASP A 57 4.35 -3.07 -9.08
C ASP A 57 3.68 -3.91 -7.97
N ALA A 58 3.76 -3.47 -6.71
CA ALA A 58 3.05 -4.06 -5.57
C ALA A 58 1.57 -3.62 -5.46
N GLY A 59 1.12 -2.69 -6.31
CA GLY A 59 -0.25 -2.19 -6.33
C GLY A 59 -0.53 -1.06 -5.34
N MET A 60 0.50 -0.35 -4.86
CA MET A 60 0.33 0.82 -3.98
C MET A 60 0.02 2.09 -4.77
N ASN A 61 -0.81 2.95 -4.19
CA ASN A 61 -1.18 4.25 -4.71
C ASN A 61 -0.23 5.29 -4.10
N VAL A 62 0.97 5.43 -4.65
CA VAL A 62 1.95 6.32 -4.02
C VAL A 62 1.77 7.77 -4.46
N ARG A 63 1.71 8.68 -3.48
CA ARG A 63 1.74 10.12 -3.72
C ARG A 63 3.11 10.66 -3.30
N PHE A 64 3.97 10.93 -4.27
CA PHE A 64 5.26 11.57 -4.05
C PHE A 64 5.10 13.07 -4.26
N ASN A 65 5.22 13.87 -3.20
CA ASN A 65 5.52 15.28 -3.36
C ASN A 65 7.04 15.42 -3.44
N GLY A 66 7.53 15.84 -4.61
CA GLY A 66 8.84 16.44 -4.79
C GLY A 66 8.66 17.94 -4.94
#